data_AF-A0A420M909-F1
#
_entry.id   AF-A0A420M909-F1
#
_cell.length_a   1.000
_cell.length_b   1.000
_cell.length_c   1.000
_cell.angle_alpha   90.00
_cell.angle_beta   90.00
_cell.angle_gamma   90.00
#
_symmetry.space_group_name_H-M   'P 1'
#
loop_
_entity.id
_entity.type
_entity.pdbx_description
1 polymer ?
#
loop_
_entity_poly.entity_id
_entity_poly.type
_entity_poly.pdbx_seq_one_letter_code
_entity_poly.pdbx_strand_id
1 'polypeptide(L)'
;MHGGPLPVAQTADLSDSAAIGFSFAYHRRIEQFRLRVSSSLECHVPEGKDDARADERLTLYRLLNMDMADLERECDPENALNMWYLTAAKLHLRAFHLLDDVTTEGYKDRIITLYLTAQRLVELSIDNDTQRTGFCDYCPFFCYQVFTCAAFVILKILMNGYFRSIINVSAGTRILEAAIAALRKISVVNNDLPARIGDVIGFFCALPDTTVVGGVTIGDLRLITASKEKNEYEWSVGRILPALRKK
;
A
#
# COMPACT_ATOMS: atom_id res chain seq x y z
N MET A 1 27.69 36.68 -47.69
CA MET A 1 26.62 37.10 -46.77
C MET A 1 25.50 36.06 -46.87
N HIS A 2 25.51 35.06 -45.98
CA HIS A 2 24.49 34.02 -45.92
C HIS A 2 23.88 34.03 -44.51
N GLY A 3 22.66 34.57 -44.41
CA GLY A 3 21.81 34.42 -43.23
C GLY A 3 20.60 33.60 -43.64
N GLY A 4 20.65 32.29 -43.43
CA GLY A 4 19.47 31.43 -43.48
C GLY A 4 18.65 31.57 -42.18
N PRO A 5 17.32 31.35 -42.20
CA PRO A 5 16.51 31.44 -41.00
C PRO A 5 16.82 30.28 -40.04
N LEU A 6 16.92 30.59 -38.74
CA LEU A 6 17.02 29.61 -37.66
C LEU A 6 15.75 28.73 -37.61
N PRO A 7 15.86 27.43 -37.28
CA PRO A 7 14.70 26.57 -37.15
C PRO A 7 13.92 26.86 -35.87
N VAL A 8 12.60 26.83 -35.99
CA VAL A 8 11.61 27.01 -34.92
C VAL A 8 11.71 25.85 -33.93
N ALA A 9 12.29 26.10 -32.75
CA ALA A 9 12.38 25.16 -31.63
C ALA A 9 11.34 25.44 -30.52
N GLN A 10 10.29 26.22 -30.79
CA GLN A 10 9.43 26.77 -29.73
C GLN A 10 8.13 25.98 -29.42
N THR A 11 7.75 24.99 -30.24
CA THR A 11 6.46 24.29 -30.08
C THR A 11 6.51 23.03 -29.23
N ALA A 12 7.65 22.33 -29.17
CA ALA A 12 7.81 21.12 -28.34
C ALA A 12 7.98 21.48 -26.84
N ASP A 13 8.80 22.48 -26.53
CA ASP A 13 9.10 22.90 -25.14
C ASP A 13 7.87 23.38 -24.36
N LEU A 14 6.91 24.02 -25.03
CA LEU A 14 5.67 24.50 -24.40
C LEU A 14 4.70 23.35 -24.09
N SER A 15 4.65 22.33 -24.94
CA SER A 15 3.83 21.12 -24.75
C SER A 15 4.34 20.31 -23.56
N ASP A 16 5.65 20.12 -23.47
CA ASP A 16 6.28 19.37 -22.38
C ASP A 16 6.16 20.11 -21.04
N SER A 17 6.33 21.44 -21.03
CA SER A 17 6.12 22.23 -19.80
C SER A 17 4.67 22.18 -19.32
N ALA A 18 3.68 22.17 -20.23
CA ALA A 18 2.28 22.06 -19.87
C ALA A 18 1.93 20.66 -19.34
N ALA A 19 2.48 19.61 -19.95
CA ALA A 19 2.30 18.22 -19.51
C ALA A 19 2.93 17.98 -18.12
N ILE A 20 4.13 18.52 -17.89
CA ILE A 20 4.79 18.49 -16.58
C ILE A 20 3.95 19.26 -15.53
N GLY A 21 3.46 20.45 -15.88
CA GLY A 21 2.58 21.24 -15.02
C GLY A 21 1.29 20.51 -14.64
N PHE A 22 0.67 19.80 -15.59
CA PHE A 22 -0.51 18.97 -15.35
C PHE A 22 -0.19 17.80 -14.40
N SER A 23 0.92 17.09 -14.60
CA SER A 23 1.34 15.98 -13.72
C SER A 23 1.58 16.45 -12.28
N PHE A 24 2.23 17.60 -12.08
CA PHE A 24 2.42 18.16 -10.73
C PHE A 24 1.09 18.57 -10.08
N ALA A 25 0.19 19.21 -10.82
CA ALA A 25 -1.13 19.57 -10.32
C ALA A 25 -1.94 18.33 -9.92
N TYR A 26 -1.86 17.27 -10.71
CA TYR A 26 -2.50 15.99 -10.46
C TYR A 26 -1.92 15.30 -9.21
N HIS A 27 -0.60 15.17 -9.10
CA HIS A 27 0.05 14.61 -7.91
C HIS A 27 -0.28 15.38 -6.63
N ARG A 28 -0.36 16.71 -6.70
CA ARG A 28 -0.78 17.52 -5.54
C ARG A 28 -2.21 17.17 -5.11
N ARG A 29 -3.14 16.98 -6.05
CA ARG A 29 -4.52 16.56 -5.72
C ARG A 29 -4.56 15.17 -5.10
N ILE A 30 -3.73 14.25 -5.58
CA ILE A 30 -3.58 12.93 -4.96
C ILE A 30 -3.12 13.05 -3.51
N GLU A 31 -2.11 13.87 -3.22
CA GLU A 31 -1.61 14.06 -1.86
C GLU A 31 -2.64 14.76 -0.96
N GLN A 32 -3.39 15.73 -1.48
CA GLN A 32 -4.52 16.35 -0.76
C GLN A 32 -5.60 15.33 -0.43
N PHE A 33 -5.90 14.42 -1.36
CA PHE A 33 -6.83 13.32 -1.12
C PHE A 33 -6.31 12.37 -0.03
N ARG A 34 -5.04 11.95 -0.08
CA ARG A 34 -4.44 11.08 0.94
C ARG A 34 -4.48 11.72 2.34
N LEU A 35 -4.19 13.02 2.42
CA LEU A 35 -4.32 13.77 3.67
C LEU A 35 -5.76 13.76 4.18
N ARG A 36 -6.75 14.01 3.30
CA ARG A 36 -8.18 13.96 3.65
C ARG A 36 -8.59 12.59 4.16
N VAL A 37 -8.16 11.51 3.49
CA VAL A 37 -8.41 10.12 3.94
C VAL A 37 -7.91 9.93 5.38
N SER A 38 -6.64 10.27 5.64
CA SER A 38 -6.07 10.16 6.99
C SER A 38 -6.84 11.01 7.99
N SER A 39 -7.06 12.31 7.71
CA SER A 39 -7.77 13.19 8.63
C SER A 39 -9.22 12.76 8.91
N SER A 40 -9.92 12.19 7.93
CA SER A 40 -11.32 11.74 8.09
C SER A 40 -11.44 10.40 8.80
N LEU A 41 -10.53 9.44 8.52
CA LEU A 41 -10.65 8.07 9.03
C LEU A 41 -9.81 7.80 10.29
N GLU A 42 -8.79 8.62 10.57
CA GLU A 42 -8.01 8.55 11.82
C GLU A 42 -8.67 9.34 12.96
N CYS A 43 -9.64 10.23 12.67
CA CYS A 43 -10.23 11.08 13.69
C CYS A 43 -10.92 10.27 14.80
N HIS A 44 -10.52 10.54 16.05
CA HIS A 44 -10.99 9.87 17.25
C HIS A 44 -12.30 10.48 17.75
N VAL A 45 -13.29 9.63 18.03
CA VAL A 45 -14.48 10.00 18.83
C VAL A 45 -14.42 9.23 20.16
N PRO A 46 -14.61 9.88 21.32
CA PRO A 46 -14.57 9.22 22.62
C PRO A 46 -15.67 8.15 22.77
N GLU A 47 -15.38 7.17 23.61
CA GLU A 47 -16.01 5.85 23.75
C GLU A 47 -17.55 5.86 23.91
N GLY A 48 -18.23 4.83 23.35
CA GLY A 48 -19.60 4.46 23.76
C GLY A 48 -20.63 4.10 22.66
N LYS A 49 -20.29 4.16 21.36
CA LYS A 49 -21.24 3.86 20.26
C LYS A 49 -20.59 3.18 19.05
N ASP A 50 -20.24 1.89 19.19
CA ASP A 50 -19.52 1.16 18.14
C ASP A 50 -20.35 0.92 16.85
N ASP A 51 -21.67 0.72 16.94
CA ASP A 51 -22.53 0.48 15.76
C ASP A 51 -22.77 1.75 14.93
N ALA A 52 -23.15 2.86 15.58
CA ALA A 52 -23.33 4.15 14.88
C ALA A 52 -22.03 4.65 14.21
N ARG A 53 -20.88 4.25 14.76
CA ARG A 53 -19.55 4.53 14.21
C ARG A 53 -19.27 3.73 12.93
N ALA A 54 -19.73 2.47 12.85
CA ALA A 54 -19.55 1.66 11.64
C ALA A 54 -20.30 2.28 10.45
N ASP A 55 -21.52 2.78 10.69
CA ASP A 55 -22.35 3.45 9.68
C ASP A 55 -21.78 4.80 9.23
N GLU A 56 -21.28 5.61 10.17
CA GLU A 56 -20.61 6.87 9.86
C GLU A 56 -19.37 6.64 8.97
N ARG A 57 -18.54 5.66 9.35
CA ARG A 57 -17.32 5.34 8.61
C ARG A 57 -17.62 4.75 7.23
N LEU A 58 -18.69 3.99 7.09
CA LEU A 58 -19.17 3.53 5.78
C LEU A 58 -19.61 4.71 4.89
N THR A 59 -20.24 5.72 5.48
CA THR A 59 -20.62 6.95 4.78
C THR A 59 -19.38 7.73 4.32
N LEU A 60 -18.37 7.85 5.17
CA LEU A 60 -17.07 8.44 4.81
C LEU A 60 -16.40 7.68 3.67
N TYR A 61 -16.41 6.34 3.69
CA TYR A 61 -15.90 5.56 2.57
C TYR A 61 -16.64 5.84 1.27
N ARG A 62 -17.97 5.98 1.29
CA ARG A 62 -18.73 6.30 0.07
C ARG A 62 -18.27 7.63 -0.53
N LEU A 63 -18.16 8.67 0.30
CA LEU A 63 -17.69 9.99 -0.13
C LEU A 63 -16.25 9.94 -0.66
N LEU A 64 -15.33 9.30 0.07
CA LEU A 64 -13.93 9.18 -0.33
C LEU A 64 -13.75 8.33 -1.60
N ASN A 65 -14.60 7.32 -1.84
CA ASN A 65 -14.58 6.56 -3.08
C ASN A 65 -15.10 7.37 -4.27
N MET A 66 -16.06 8.29 -4.06
CA MET A 66 -16.47 9.23 -5.10
C MET A 66 -15.32 10.19 -5.46
N ASP A 67 -14.66 10.78 -4.45
CA ASP A 67 -13.48 11.62 -4.66
C ASP A 67 -12.35 10.86 -5.39
N MET A 68 -12.15 9.57 -5.07
CA MET A 68 -11.19 8.71 -5.76
C MET A 68 -11.58 8.47 -7.22
N ALA A 69 -12.85 8.18 -7.49
CA ALA A 69 -13.34 7.97 -8.87
C ALA A 69 -13.15 9.23 -9.73
N ASP A 70 -13.26 10.42 -9.13
CA ASP A 70 -12.98 11.68 -9.81
C ASP A 70 -11.50 11.78 -10.21
N LEU A 71 -10.58 11.42 -9.31
CA LEU A 71 -9.15 11.36 -9.61
C LEU A 71 -8.81 10.29 -10.67
N GLU A 72 -9.50 9.15 -10.66
CA GLU A 72 -9.33 8.11 -11.69
C GLU A 72 -9.72 8.61 -13.08
N ARG A 73 -10.83 9.36 -13.20
CA ARG A 73 -11.29 9.90 -14.49
C ARG A 73 -10.34 10.93 -15.08
N GLU A 74 -9.60 11.64 -14.25
CA GLU A 74 -8.60 12.64 -14.67
C GLU A 74 -7.22 12.02 -14.94
N CYS A 75 -7.02 10.74 -14.61
CA CYS A 75 -5.73 10.09 -14.75
C CYS A 75 -5.41 9.81 -16.22
N ASP A 76 -4.23 10.26 -16.66
CA ASP A 76 -3.69 9.85 -17.96
C ASP A 76 -3.15 8.40 -17.86
N PRO A 77 -3.75 7.44 -18.59
CA PRO A 77 -3.33 6.03 -18.53
C PRO A 77 -1.95 5.78 -19.17
N GLU A 78 -1.47 6.67 -20.05
CA GLU A 78 -0.15 6.53 -20.69
C GLU A 78 1.00 6.92 -19.75
N ASN A 79 0.69 7.69 -18.71
CA ASN A 79 1.62 8.09 -17.68
C ASN A 79 1.66 7.05 -16.55
N ALA A 80 2.56 6.08 -16.70
CA ALA A 80 2.77 4.98 -15.74
C ALA A 80 3.07 5.46 -14.30
N LEU A 81 3.67 6.65 -14.15
CA LEU A 81 3.98 7.22 -12.84
C LEU A 81 2.71 7.82 -12.21
N ASN A 82 1.88 8.56 -12.96
CA ASN A 82 0.56 9.01 -12.48
C ASN A 82 -0.30 7.81 -12.01
N MET A 83 -0.29 6.72 -12.79
CA MET A 83 -0.99 5.48 -12.43
C MET A 83 -0.46 4.86 -11.13
N TRP A 84 0.86 4.94 -10.89
CA TRP A 84 1.48 4.50 -9.66
C TRP A 84 1.00 5.32 -8.45
N TYR A 85 1.05 6.66 -8.53
CA TYR A 85 0.58 7.54 -7.45
C TYR A 85 -0.92 7.38 -7.16
N LEU A 86 -1.73 7.24 -8.21
CA LEU A 86 -3.15 6.99 -8.06
C LEU A 86 -3.41 5.65 -7.34
N THR A 87 -2.66 4.60 -7.71
CA THR A 87 -2.76 3.28 -7.06
C THR A 87 -2.27 3.34 -5.61
N ALA A 88 -1.23 4.12 -5.31
CA ALA A 88 -0.76 4.39 -3.95
C ALA A 88 -1.85 5.03 -3.08
N ALA A 89 -2.60 5.99 -3.63
CA ALA A 89 -3.71 6.60 -2.91
C ALA A 89 -4.89 5.65 -2.69
N LYS A 90 -5.19 4.77 -3.65
CA LYS A 90 -6.17 3.68 -3.47
C LYS A 90 -5.74 2.73 -2.36
N LEU A 91 -4.46 2.36 -2.34
CA LEU A 91 -3.92 1.50 -1.29
C LEU A 91 -4.08 2.16 0.08
N HIS A 92 -3.76 3.45 0.18
CA HIS A 92 -3.92 4.23 1.42
C HIS A 92 -5.37 4.20 1.93
N LEU A 93 -6.35 4.51 1.08
CA LEU A 93 -7.77 4.43 1.45
C LEU A 93 -8.18 3.02 1.88
N ARG A 94 -7.80 2.01 1.09
CA ARG A 94 -8.20 0.61 1.32
C ARG A 94 -7.52 0.00 2.54
N ALA A 95 -6.35 0.49 2.95
CA ALA A 95 -5.65 0.02 4.13
C ALA A 95 -6.48 0.24 5.41
N PHE A 96 -7.31 1.29 5.45
CA PHE A 96 -8.23 1.52 6.55
C PHE A 96 -9.26 0.41 6.74
N HIS A 97 -9.54 -0.40 5.70
CA HIS A 97 -10.42 -1.58 5.83
C HIS A 97 -9.94 -2.56 6.90
N LEU A 98 -8.64 -2.57 7.21
CA LEU A 98 -8.07 -3.40 8.26
C LEU A 98 -8.48 -2.93 9.66
N LEU A 99 -8.98 -1.70 9.85
CA LEU A 99 -9.41 -1.17 11.14
C LEU A 99 -10.90 -1.47 11.42
N ASP A 100 -11.64 -1.88 10.40
CA ASP A 100 -13.07 -2.15 10.44
C ASP A 100 -13.41 -3.31 11.36
N ASP A 101 -14.65 -3.35 11.83
CA ASP A 101 -15.15 -4.55 12.47
C ASP A 101 -15.39 -5.65 11.42
N VAL A 102 -15.04 -6.89 11.76
CA VAL A 102 -15.18 -8.06 10.88
C VAL A 102 -16.64 -8.34 10.52
N THR A 103 -17.57 -7.90 11.38
CA THR A 103 -19.01 -8.00 11.16
C THR A 103 -19.56 -6.96 10.18
N THR A 104 -18.78 -5.93 9.83
CA THR A 104 -19.19 -4.91 8.88
C THR A 104 -19.49 -5.55 7.52
N GLU A 105 -20.63 -5.19 6.93
CA GLU A 105 -21.05 -5.71 5.63
C GLU A 105 -19.94 -5.53 4.59
N GLY A 106 -19.67 -6.56 3.78
CA GLY A 106 -18.67 -6.50 2.71
C GLY A 106 -17.20 -6.43 3.19
N TYR A 107 -16.90 -6.65 4.48
CA TYR A 107 -15.53 -6.66 5.01
C TYR A 107 -14.60 -7.57 4.19
N LYS A 108 -15.05 -8.78 3.86
CA LYS A 108 -14.26 -9.76 3.10
C LYS A 108 -13.88 -9.22 1.71
N ASP A 109 -14.84 -8.67 0.99
CA ASP A 109 -14.64 -8.10 -0.34
C ASP A 109 -13.72 -6.89 -0.30
N ARG A 110 -13.82 -6.07 0.76
CA ARG A 110 -12.92 -4.94 1.03
C ARG A 110 -11.48 -5.38 1.26
N ILE A 111 -11.25 -6.49 1.97
CA ILE A 111 -9.90 -7.06 2.17
C ILE A 111 -9.35 -7.65 0.86
N ILE A 112 -10.17 -8.34 0.07
CA ILE A 112 -9.76 -8.83 -1.27
C ILE A 112 -9.42 -7.64 -2.18
N THR A 113 -10.23 -6.59 -2.15
CA THR A 113 -10.01 -5.36 -2.91
C THR A 113 -8.72 -4.65 -2.51
N LEU A 114 -8.38 -4.65 -1.21
CA LEU A 114 -7.11 -4.17 -0.67
C LEU A 114 -5.93 -5.02 -1.20
N TYR A 115 -6.05 -6.35 -1.14
CA TYR A 115 -5.05 -7.28 -1.65
C TYR A 115 -4.73 -7.05 -3.14
N LEU A 116 -5.75 -6.96 -3.97
CA LEU A 116 -5.60 -6.73 -5.42
C LEU A 116 -4.95 -5.37 -5.71
N THR A 117 -5.27 -4.33 -4.94
CA THR A 117 -4.58 -3.03 -5.07
C THR A 117 -3.12 -3.10 -4.71
N ALA A 118 -2.79 -3.81 -3.62
CA ALA A 118 -1.41 -3.99 -3.21
C ALA A 118 -0.61 -4.74 -4.29
N GLN A 119 -1.17 -5.80 -4.87
CA GLN A 119 -0.56 -6.50 -6.00
C GLN A 119 -0.33 -5.55 -7.18
N ARG A 120 -1.35 -4.79 -7.57
CA ARG A 120 -1.25 -3.86 -8.69
C ARG A 120 -0.17 -2.79 -8.47
N LEU A 121 -0.03 -2.28 -7.23
CA LEU A 121 1.03 -1.32 -6.91
C LEU A 121 2.42 -1.94 -7.13
N VAL A 122 2.63 -3.16 -6.64
CA VAL A 122 3.91 -3.87 -6.78
C VAL A 122 4.22 -4.14 -8.25
N GLU A 123 3.24 -4.60 -9.03
CA GLU A 123 3.37 -4.77 -10.49
C GLU A 123 3.78 -3.46 -11.16
N LEU A 124 3.07 -2.36 -10.88
CA LEU A 124 3.40 -1.05 -11.45
C LEU A 124 4.82 -0.60 -11.08
N SER A 125 5.29 -0.87 -9.86
CA SER A 125 6.67 -0.56 -9.47
C SER A 125 7.69 -1.34 -10.30
N ILE A 126 7.45 -2.63 -10.52
CA ILE A 126 8.35 -3.51 -11.31
C ILE A 126 8.31 -3.12 -12.79
N ASP A 127 7.14 -2.82 -13.33
CA ASP A 127 6.96 -2.39 -14.71
C ASP A 127 7.66 -1.04 -14.96
N ASN A 128 7.50 -0.07 -14.05
CA ASN A 128 8.19 1.22 -14.14
C ASN A 128 9.73 1.07 -14.04
N ASP A 129 10.21 0.14 -13.19
CA ASP A 129 11.63 -0.17 -13.07
C ASP A 129 12.20 -0.75 -14.38
N THR A 130 11.47 -1.66 -15.02
CA THR A 130 11.89 -2.36 -16.24
C THR A 130 11.79 -1.46 -17.48
N GLN A 131 10.73 -0.66 -17.59
CA GLN A 131 10.39 0.02 -18.84
C GLN A 131 10.94 1.44 -18.97
N ARG A 132 11.13 2.20 -17.87
CA ARG A 132 11.23 3.67 -18.01
C ARG A 132 12.30 4.41 -17.22
N THR A 133 12.80 3.98 -16.06
CA THR A 133 13.63 4.93 -15.25
C THR A 133 14.62 4.35 -14.24
N GLY A 134 14.68 3.03 -14.00
CA GLY A 134 15.34 2.55 -12.78
C GLY A 134 14.59 3.04 -11.54
N PHE A 135 13.26 2.85 -11.52
CA PHE A 135 12.40 3.28 -10.41
C PHE A 135 12.93 2.80 -9.05
N CYS A 136 13.45 1.58 -8.98
CA CYS A 136 14.05 1.06 -7.75
C CYS A 136 15.36 1.78 -7.41
N ASP A 137 16.17 2.13 -8.41
CA ASP A 137 17.48 2.77 -8.25
C ASP A 137 17.38 4.19 -7.69
N TYR A 138 16.27 4.89 -7.99
CA TYR A 138 16.01 6.27 -7.55
C TYR A 138 14.72 6.40 -6.74
N CYS A 139 14.30 5.34 -6.06
CA CYS A 139 13.01 5.27 -5.36
C CYS A 139 12.96 6.31 -4.22
N PRO A 140 12.08 7.33 -4.29
CA PRO A 140 11.91 8.28 -3.20
C PRO A 140 11.45 7.57 -1.92
N PHE A 141 11.83 8.09 -0.75
CA PHE A 141 11.53 7.45 0.54
C PHE A 141 10.04 7.17 0.75
N PHE A 142 9.16 8.11 0.37
CA PHE A 142 7.72 7.87 0.51
C PHE A 142 7.22 6.76 -0.44
N CYS A 143 7.77 6.64 -1.66
CA CYS A 143 7.44 5.55 -2.58
C CYS A 143 7.80 4.20 -1.96
N TYR A 144 9.00 4.13 -1.38
CA TYR A 144 9.47 2.96 -0.65
C TYR A 144 8.54 2.59 0.53
N GLN A 145 8.06 3.57 1.30
CA GLN A 145 7.12 3.30 2.41
C GLN A 145 5.80 2.71 1.91
N VAL A 146 5.21 3.28 0.85
CA VAL A 146 3.97 2.77 0.26
C VAL A 146 4.17 1.38 -0.35
N PHE A 147 5.29 1.18 -1.06
CA PHE A 147 5.66 -0.12 -1.63
C PHE A 147 5.81 -1.20 -0.56
N THR A 148 6.51 -0.86 0.54
CA THR A 148 6.68 -1.75 1.69
C THR A 148 5.34 -2.09 2.34
N CYS A 149 4.45 -1.11 2.50
CA CYS A 149 3.09 -1.32 2.98
C CYS A 149 2.33 -2.32 2.09
N ALA A 150 2.40 -2.16 0.77
CA ALA A 150 1.80 -3.09 -0.19
C ALA A 150 2.34 -4.51 -0.03
N ALA A 151 3.67 -4.66 0.08
CA ALA A 151 4.30 -5.96 0.27
C ALA A 151 3.84 -6.65 1.57
N PHE A 152 3.71 -5.91 2.67
CA PHE A 152 3.18 -6.44 3.93
C PHE A 152 1.69 -6.77 3.88
N VAL A 153 0.88 -5.99 3.16
CA VAL A 153 -0.54 -6.31 2.92
C VAL A 153 -0.66 -7.64 2.17
N ILE A 154 0.13 -7.82 1.10
CA ILE A 154 0.16 -9.06 0.32
C ILE A 154 0.60 -10.21 1.22
N LEU A 155 1.71 -10.07 1.94
CA LEU A 155 2.21 -11.08 2.88
C LEU A 155 1.13 -11.48 3.89
N LYS A 156 0.54 -10.52 4.60
CA LYS A 156 -0.41 -10.79 5.69
C LYS A 156 -1.65 -11.52 5.18
N ILE A 157 -2.20 -11.09 4.05
CA ILE A 157 -3.40 -11.71 3.45
C ILE A 157 -3.08 -13.06 2.83
N LEU A 158 -1.93 -13.21 2.16
CA LEU A 158 -1.47 -14.47 1.56
C LEU A 158 -1.20 -15.56 2.59
N MET A 159 -0.77 -15.16 3.79
CA MET A 159 -0.45 -16.05 4.90
C MET A 159 -1.64 -16.31 5.83
N ASN A 160 -2.77 -15.63 5.63
CA ASN A 160 -3.99 -15.85 6.43
C ASN A 160 -4.73 -17.12 5.99
N GLY A 161 -5.07 -17.99 6.94
CA GLY A 161 -5.72 -19.27 6.68
C GLY A 161 -7.04 -19.18 5.91
N TYR A 162 -7.89 -18.19 6.21
CA TYR A 162 -9.15 -17.99 5.52
C TYR A 162 -8.95 -17.44 4.10
N PHE A 163 -8.27 -16.29 3.95
CA PHE A 163 -8.15 -15.62 2.65
C PHE A 163 -7.29 -16.41 1.65
N ARG A 164 -6.30 -17.14 2.13
CA ARG A 164 -5.48 -18.05 1.30
C ARG A 164 -6.30 -19.07 0.53
N SER A 165 -7.46 -19.50 1.06
CA SER A 165 -8.36 -20.44 0.38
C SER A 165 -9.17 -19.81 -0.78
N ILE A 166 -9.18 -18.48 -0.88
CA ILE A 166 -10.03 -17.73 -1.82
C ILE A 166 -9.20 -17.05 -2.91
N ILE A 167 -7.97 -16.64 -2.58
CA ILE A 167 -7.08 -15.93 -3.50
C ILE A 167 -6.21 -16.88 -4.33
N ASN A 168 -5.68 -16.38 -5.45
CA ASN A 168 -4.68 -17.10 -6.22
C ASN A 168 -3.31 -17.05 -5.52
N VAL A 169 -3.01 -18.10 -4.76
CA VAL A 169 -1.77 -18.22 -3.99
C VAL A 169 -0.52 -18.15 -4.86
N SER A 170 -0.51 -18.82 -6.02
CA SER A 170 0.69 -18.85 -6.87
C SER A 170 1.00 -17.49 -7.49
N ALA A 171 -0.02 -16.74 -7.90
CA ALA A 171 0.14 -15.36 -8.34
C ALA A 171 0.64 -14.46 -7.19
N GLY A 172 0.04 -14.61 -6.00
CA GLY A 172 0.45 -13.88 -4.79
C GLY A 172 1.91 -14.11 -4.41
N THR A 173 2.36 -15.36 -4.40
CA THR A 173 3.75 -15.72 -4.08
C THR A 173 4.73 -15.11 -5.08
N ARG A 174 4.44 -15.19 -6.38
CA ARG A 174 5.31 -14.57 -7.41
C ARG A 174 5.44 -13.06 -7.25
N ILE A 175 4.35 -12.37 -6.95
CA ILE A 175 4.37 -10.92 -6.71
C ILE A 175 5.20 -10.60 -5.46
N LEU A 176 5.09 -11.41 -4.41
CA LEU A 176 5.83 -11.19 -3.17
C LEU A 176 7.34 -11.46 -3.34
N GLU A 177 7.71 -12.50 -4.08
CA GLU A 177 9.10 -12.77 -4.48
C GLU A 177 9.68 -11.61 -5.30
N ALA A 178 8.92 -11.09 -6.25
CA ALA A 178 9.31 -9.93 -7.03
C ALA A 178 9.44 -8.67 -6.14
N ALA A 179 8.58 -8.52 -5.13
CA ALA A 179 8.71 -7.43 -4.16
C ALA A 179 9.99 -7.53 -3.32
N ILE A 180 10.37 -8.74 -2.88
CA ILE A 180 11.63 -8.98 -2.17
C ILE A 180 12.82 -8.62 -3.07
N ALA A 181 12.80 -9.01 -4.34
CA ALA A 181 13.84 -8.66 -5.30
C ALA A 181 13.93 -7.14 -5.52
N ALA A 182 12.79 -6.46 -5.66
CA ALA A 182 12.73 -5.00 -5.79
C ALA A 182 13.25 -4.28 -4.53
N LEU A 183 12.94 -4.77 -3.32
CA LEU A 183 13.48 -4.21 -2.07
C LEU A 183 15.01 -4.32 -2.00
N ARG A 184 15.58 -5.43 -2.47
CA ARG A 184 17.03 -5.59 -2.59
C ARG A 184 17.63 -4.64 -3.62
N LYS A 185 16.92 -4.31 -4.69
CA LYS A 185 17.35 -3.33 -5.69
C LYS A 185 17.27 -1.89 -5.19
N ILE A 186 16.26 -1.56 -4.36
CA ILE A 186 16.13 -0.25 -3.70
C ILE A 186 17.24 -0.02 -2.65
N SER A 187 17.83 -1.08 -2.12
CA SER A 187 18.95 -1.01 -1.18
C SER A 187 20.15 -0.27 -1.80
N VAL A 188 20.61 0.77 -1.12
CA VAL A 188 21.77 1.57 -1.52
C VAL A 188 23.03 1.10 -0.79
N VAL A 189 22.87 0.59 0.43
CA VAL A 189 23.97 0.10 1.27
C VAL A 189 23.66 -1.30 1.74
N ASN A 190 24.67 -2.17 1.73
CA ASN A 190 24.56 -3.53 2.26
C ASN A 190 23.89 -3.53 3.63
N ASN A 191 22.82 -4.32 3.78
CA ASN A 191 22.06 -4.48 5.02
C ASN A 191 21.37 -3.20 5.54
N ASP A 192 21.05 -2.25 4.65
CA ASP A 192 20.18 -1.13 4.97
C ASP A 192 18.72 -1.56 5.20
N LEU A 193 17.83 -0.59 5.45
CA LEU A 193 16.45 -0.90 5.80
C LEU A 193 15.69 -1.65 4.68
N PRO A 194 15.71 -1.23 3.39
CA PRO A 194 15.11 -2.00 2.31
C PRO A 194 15.56 -3.46 2.26
N ALA A 195 16.88 -3.72 2.34
CA ALA A 195 17.43 -5.08 2.34
C ALA A 195 16.89 -5.92 3.51
N ARG A 196 16.93 -5.37 4.73
CA ARG A 196 16.42 -6.06 5.93
C ARG A 196 14.93 -6.36 5.85
N ILE A 197 14.12 -5.45 5.33
CA ILE A 197 12.69 -5.70 5.13
C ILE A 197 12.48 -6.83 4.11
N GLY A 198 13.25 -6.85 3.02
CA GLY A 198 13.22 -7.95 2.05
C GLY A 198 13.52 -9.29 2.71
N ASP A 199 14.54 -9.35 3.56
CA ASP A 199 14.90 -10.59 4.28
C ASP A 199 13.86 -11.00 5.32
N VAL A 200 13.23 -10.04 6.02
CA VAL A 200 12.12 -10.31 6.95
C VAL A 200 10.91 -10.91 6.22
N ILE A 201 10.52 -10.33 5.09
CA ILE A 201 9.42 -10.88 4.27
C ILE A 201 9.79 -12.27 3.77
N GLY A 202 11.02 -12.45 3.27
CA GLY A 202 11.52 -13.75 2.82
C GLY A 202 11.51 -14.82 3.93
N PHE A 203 11.94 -14.45 5.14
CA PHE A 203 11.87 -15.32 6.32
C PHE A 203 10.43 -15.78 6.58
N PHE A 204 9.47 -14.87 6.59
CA PHE A 204 8.06 -15.20 6.80
C PHE A 204 7.48 -16.08 5.70
N CYS A 205 7.89 -15.89 4.45
CA CYS A 205 7.47 -16.75 3.33
C CYS A 205 7.99 -18.19 3.44
N ALA A 206 9.13 -18.38 4.11
CA ALA A 206 9.76 -19.69 4.29
C ALA A 206 9.25 -20.45 5.53
N LEU A 207 8.40 -19.84 6.36
CA LEU A 207 7.85 -20.53 7.53
C LEU A 207 6.92 -21.67 7.10
N PRO A 208 7.01 -22.86 7.73
CA PRO A 208 6.13 -23.98 7.43
C PRO A 208 4.68 -23.72 7.85
N ASP A 209 4.50 -22.96 8.93
CA ASP A 209 3.19 -22.49 9.40
C ASP A 209 2.99 -21.03 9.00
N THR A 210 2.20 -20.81 7.96
CA THR A 210 1.88 -19.47 7.46
C THR A 210 0.98 -18.69 8.41
N THR A 211 0.20 -19.37 9.27
CA THR A 211 -0.80 -18.74 10.13
C THR A 211 -0.18 -17.90 11.24
N VAL A 212 1.12 -18.07 11.51
CA VAL A 212 1.88 -17.21 12.43
C VAL A 212 1.85 -15.74 12.01
N VAL A 213 1.76 -15.48 10.69
CA VAL A 213 1.83 -14.12 10.13
C VAL A 213 0.44 -13.55 9.87
N GLY A 214 -0.41 -14.34 9.22
CA GLY A 214 -1.73 -13.89 8.79
C GLY A 214 -2.87 -14.26 9.73
N GLY A 215 -2.64 -15.17 10.68
CA GLY A 215 -3.69 -15.81 11.48
C GLY A 215 -4.48 -16.88 10.71
N VAL A 216 -5.50 -17.42 11.37
CA VAL A 216 -6.39 -18.47 10.85
C VAL A 216 -7.73 -17.90 10.42
N THR A 217 -8.26 -16.96 11.21
CA THR A 217 -9.60 -16.40 11.04
C THR A 217 -9.57 -15.10 10.24
N ILE A 218 -10.75 -14.65 9.80
CA ILE A 218 -10.92 -13.36 9.13
C ILE A 218 -10.50 -12.20 10.04
N GLY A 219 -10.76 -12.34 11.35
CA GLY A 219 -10.51 -11.29 12.32
C GLY A 219 -9.04 -11.05 12.65
N ASP A 220 -8.17 -12.02 12.38
CA ASP A 220 -6.74 -11.91 12.67
C ASP A 220 -6.02 -10.88 11.78
N LEU A 221 -6.66 -10.49 10.67
CA LEU A 221 -6.16 -9.40 9.82
C LEU A 221 -6.45 -8.02 10.41
N ARG A 222 -7.48 -7.90 11.26
CA ARG A 222 -7.89 -6.61 11.83
C ARG A 222 -6.75 -5.99 12.63
N LEU A 223 -6.50 -4.72 12.38
CA LEU A 223 -5.59 -3.91 13.17
C LEU A 223 -6.37 -3.28 14.32
N ILE A 224 -5.87 -3.47 15.53
CA ILE A 224 -6.41 -2.85 16.74
C ILE A 224 -5.52 -1.65 17.06
N THR A 225 -6.11 -0.48 17.22
CA THR A 225 -5.38 0.70 17.69
C THR A 225 -5.11 0.57 19.19
N ALA A 226 -3.85 0.76 19.59
CA ALA A 226 -3.33 0.54 20.94
C ALA A 226 -3.99 1.37 22.06
N SER A 227 -4.97 2.25 21.78
CA SER A 227 -5.75 2.89 22.86
C SER A 227 -6.69 1.92 23.56
N LYS A 228 -7.11 0.82 22.89
CA LYS A 228 -7.85 -0.28 23.54
C LYS A 228 -6.97 -1.10 24.48
N GLU A 229 -5.66 -0.98 24.37
CA GLU A 229 -4.68 -1.81 25.10
C GLU A 229 -4.21 -1.20 26.43
N LYS A 230 -4.59 0.03 26.78
CA LYS A 230 -4.11 0.58 28.05
C LYS A 230 -4.68 -0.08 29.32
N ASN A 231 -5.63 -1.01 29.19
CA ASN A 231 -6.23 -1.72 30.33
C ASN A 231 -6.03 -3.25 30.34
N GLU A 232 -5.23 -3.84 29.44
CA GLU A 232 -5.10 -5.32 29.38
C GLU A 232 -3.67 -5.87 29.12
N TYR A 233 -2.62 -5.02 29.18
CA TYR A 233 -1.24 -5.39 28.77
C TYR A 233 -0.24 -5.40 29.93
N GLU A 234 -0.73 -5.45 31.15
CA GLU A 234 -0.07 -6.30 32.14
C GLU A 234 -0.28 -7.76 31.65
N TRP A 235 0.79 -8.52 31.37
CA TRP A 235 0.81 -9.97 31.09
C TRP A 235 0.85 -10.53 29.66
N SER A 236 1.83 -10.15 28.81
CA SER A 236 2.24 -11.08 27.71
C SER A 236 3.74 -11.20 27.40
N VAL A 237 4.62 -10.42 28.04
CA VAL A 237 6.08 -10.64 27.95
C VAL A 237 6.52 -11.96 28.62
N GLY A 238 5.67 -12.54 29.48
CA GLY A 238 5.96 -13.76 30.24
C GLY A 238 5.84 -15.09 29.48
N ARG A 239 5.36 -15.13 28.23
CA ARG A 239 5.17 -16.40 27.48
C ARG A 239 6.18 -16.69 26.37
N ILE A 240 7.06 -15.75 26.03
CA ILE A 240 8.06 -15.94 24.96
C ILE A 240 9.43 -16.41 25.50
N LEU A 241 9.67 -16.31 26.81
CA LEU A 241 10.97 -16.65 27.42
C LEU A 241 11.25 -18.13 27.78
N PRO A 242 10.32 -19.11 27.74
CA PRO A 242 10.72 -20.52 27.95
C PRO A 242 11.29 -21.21 26.70
N ALA A 243 11.02 -20.71 25.49
CA ALA A 243 11.42 -21.39 24.24
C ALA A 243 12.91 -21.19 23.86
N LEU A 244 13.63 -20.31 24.55
CA LEU A 244 15.06 -20.04 24.32
C LEU A 244 15.98 -20.65 25.41
N ARG A 245 15.44 -21.52 26.27
CA ARG A 245 16.24 -22.31 27.22
C ARG A 245 15.99 -23.80 27.00
N LYS A 246 16.51 -24.33 25.89
CA LYS A 246 16.93 -25.73 25.71
C LYS A 246 17.55 -25.92 24.32
N LYS A 247 18.83 -25.56 24.20
CA LYS A 247 19.92 -26.39 23.68
C LYS A 247 21.22 -25.61 23.81
#